data_AF-A0A917XQM1-F1
#
_entry.id   AF-A0A917XQM1-F1
#
_cell.length_a   1.000
_cell.length_b   1.000
_cell.length_c   1.000
_cell.angle_alpha   90.00
_cell.angle_beta   90.00
_cell.angle_gamma   90.00
#
_symmetry.space_group_name_H-M   'P 1'
#
loop_
_entity.id
_entity.type
_entity.pdbx_description
1 polymer ?
#
loop_
_entity_poly.entity_id
_entity_poly.type
_entity_poly.pdbx_seq_one_letter_code
_entity_poly.pdbx_strand_id
1 'polypeptide(L)'
;MRITMKTLSAHPDGTLEIGKTYEVPGQCGEERAAELLDGGYAVLAEEDLSADDPGPAEAADPEADKPLEKRTVDQLKAYAAEHGIDLGDAGKKAEILDRITTELARREAESGD
;
A
#
# COMPACT_ATOMS: atom_id res chain seq x y z
N MET A 1 -17.74 -11.39 1.42
CA MET A 1 -17.87 -10.02 2.00
C MET A 1 -16.68 -9.78 2.91
N ARG A 2 -16.19 -8.55 3.07
CA ARG A 2 -15.09 -8.26 4.01
C ARG A 2 -15.51 -7.15 4.97
N ILE A 3 -15.04 -7.24 6.21
CA ILE A 3 -15.28 -6.21 7.24
C ILE A 3 -13.96 -5.77 7.86
N THR A 4 -13.80 -4.47 8.09
CA THR A 4 -12.66 -3.91 8.83
C THR A 4 -13.11 -3.55 10.24
N MET A 5 -12.39 -4.05 11.23
CA MET A 5 -12.70 -3.79 12.63
C MET A 5 -12.32 -2.36 13.03
N LYS A 6 -13.24 -1.64 13.66
CA LYS A 6 -12.97 -0.33 14.28
C LYS A 6 -12.58 -0.42 15.73
N THR A 7 -12.78 -1.58 16.36
CA THR A 7 -12.47 -1.82 17.77
C THR A 7 -11.91 -3.22 17.94
N LEU A 8 -11.08 -3.41 18.97
CA LEU A 8 -10.70 -4.75 19.41
C LEU A 8 -11.95 -5.50 19.88
N SER A 9 -12.18 -6.71 19.36
CA SER A 9 -13.30 -7.56 19.79
C SER A 9 -12.82 -8.98 20.06
N ALA A 10 -12.95 -9.42 21.31
CA ALA A 10 -12.58 -10.77 21.73
C ALA A 10 -13.81 -11.69 21.72
N HIS A 11 -13.67 -12.86 21.12
CA HIS A 11 -14.76 -13.84 21.00
C HIS A 11 -14.24 -15.28 21.08
N PRO A 12 -15.14 -16.28 21.23
CA PRO A 12 -14.76 -17.68 21.40
C PRO A 12 -13.92 -18.24 20.24
N ASP A 13 -14.18 -17.84 19.00
CA ASP A 13 -13.40 -18.27 17.82
C ASP A 13 -12.08 -17.52 17.62
N GLY A 14 -11.81 -16.46 18.40
CA GLY A 14 -10.59 -15.67 18.29
C GLY A 14 -10.79 -14.19 18.60
N THR A 15 -9.67 -13.45 18.54
CA THR A 15 -9.66 -12.00 18.73
C THR A 15 -9.62 -11.30 17.38
N LEU A 16 -10.58 -10.39 17.17
CA LEU A 16 -10.60 -9.50 16.03
C LEU A 16 -9.88 -8.20 16.41
N GLU A 17 -8.78 -7.92 15.71
CA GLU A 17 -7.88 -6.79 15.98
C GLU A 17 -8.41 -5.52 15.32
N ILE A 18 -8.31 -4.39 16.02
CA ILE A 18 -8.65 -3.08 15.48
C ILE A 18 -7.80 -2.79 14.22
N GLY A 19 -8.44 -2.25 13.18
CA GLY A 19 -7.81 -1.92 11.91
C GLY A 19 -7.56 -3.12 10.98
N LYS A 20 -7.83 -4.35 11.43
CA LYS A 20 -7.67 -5.54 10.58
C LYS A 20 -8.95 -5.84 9.81
N THR A 21 -8.77 -6.31 8.57
CA THR A 21 -9.84 -6.74 7.68
C THR A 21 -10.01 -8.25 7.70
N TYR A 22 -11.23 -8.72 7.88
CA TYR A 22 -11.58 -10.14 7.94
C TYR A 22 -12.54 -10.52 6.83
N GLU A 23 -12.37 -11.73 6.30
CA GLU A 23 -13.22 -12.27 5.24
C GLU A 23 -14.41 -13.04 5.80
N VAL A 24 -15.57 -12.84 5.19
CA VAL A 24 -16.86 -13.41 5.57
C VAL A 24 -17.37 -14.30 4.43
N PRO A 25 -17.75 -15.58 4.71
CA PRO A 25 -17.87 -16.22 6.02
C PRO A 25 -16.59 -16.86 6.59
N GLY A 26 -15.45 -16.76 5.90
CA GLY A 26 -14.26 -17.58 6.20
C GLY A 26 -13.64 -17.38 7.59
N GLN A 27 -13.17 -16.16 7.88
CA GLN A 27 -12.52 -15.80 9.14
C GLN A 27 -13.50 -15.16 10.13
N CYS A 28 -14.60 -14.61 9.63
CA CYS A 28 -15.69 -14.05 10.42
C CYS A 28 -17.02 -14.54 9.83
N GLY A 29 -17.86 -15.19 10.63
CA GLY A 29 -19.18 -15.64 10.17
C GLY A 29 -20.09 -14.48 9.75
N GLU A 30 -21.06 -14.76 8.87
CA GLU A 30 -22.00 -13.75 8.33
C GLU A 30 -22.85 -13.10 9.41
N GLU A 31 -23.43 -13.88 10.32
CA GLU A 31 -24.22 -13.37 11.45
C GLU A 31 -23.42 -12.38 12.29
N ARG A 32 -22.17 -12.74 12.57
CA ARG A 32 -21.28 -11.91 13.37
C ARG A 32 -20.82 -10.66 12.65
N ALA A 33 -20.58 -10.75 11.35
CA ALA A 33 -20.27 -9.58 10.54
C ALA A 33 -21.42 -8.58 10.57
N ALA A 34 -22.67 -9.06 10.47
CA ALA A 34 -23.86 -8.22 10.57
C ALA A 34 -23.99 -7.55 11.95
N GLU A 35 -23.78 -8.30 13.05
CA GLU A 35 -23.81 -7.75 14.41
C GLU A 35 -22.73 -6.67 14.63
N LEU A 36 -21.52 -6.89 14.10
CA LEU A 36 -20.43 -5.92 14.22
C LEU A 36 -20.69 -4.65 13.40
N LEU A 37 -21.34 -4.77 12.25
CA LEU A 37 -21.72 -3.63 11.41
C LEU A 37 -22.86 -2.83 12.04
N ASP A 38 -23.91 -3.51 12.52
CA ASP A 38 -25.05 -2.89 13.18
C ASP A 38 -24.65 -2.19 14.49
N GLY A 39 -23.79 -2.85 15.27
CA GLY A 39 -23.21 -2.29 16.50
C GLY A 39 -22.14 -1.21 16.28
N GLY A 40 -21.73 -0.95 15.03
CA GLY A 40 -20.70 0.04 14.69
C GLY A 40 -19.27 -0.33 15.09
N TYR A 41 -19.03 -1.60 15.45
CA TYR A 41 -17.71 -2.13 15.82
C TYR A 41 -16.86 -2.52 14.60
N ALA A 42 -17.49 -2.69 13.44
CA ALA A 42 -16.82 -2.90 12.16
C ALA A 42 -17.48 -2.04 11.07
N VAL A 43 -16.78 -1.92 9.95
CA VAL A 43 -17.30 -1.32 8.72
C VAL A 43 -17.13 -2.29 7.57
N LEU A 44 -18.00 -2.19 6.57
CA LEU A 44 -17.88 -2.95 5.34
C LEU A 44 -16.58 -2.51 4.65
N ALA A 45 -15.67 -3.47 4.47
CA ALA A 45 -14.56 -3.33 3.55
C ALA A 45 -15.10 -3.66 2.16
N GLU A 46 -15.94 -2.77 1.63
CA GLU A 46 -16.23 -2.79 0.20
C GLU A 46 -14.90 -2.57 -0.52
N GLU A 47 -14.69 -3.27 -1.64
CA GLU A 47 -13.56 -2.99 -2.51
C GLU A 47 -13.65 -1.54 -2.92
N ASP A 48 -12.89 -0.73 -2.19
CA ASP A 48 -12.58 0.62 -2.52
C ASP A 48 -11.79 0.57 -3.83
N LEU A 49 -12.53 0.68 -4.94
CA LEU A 49 -11.99 0.95 -6.27
C LEU A 49 -11.40 2.37 -6.35
N SER A 50 -11.14 3.09 -5.25
CA SER A 50 -10.80 4.53 -5.26
C SER A 50 -10.06 5.07 -4.01
N ALA A 51 -9.12 4.35 -3.39
CA ALA A 51 -8.18 4.87 -2.38
C ALA A 51 -7.16 3.77 -2.05
N ASP A 52 -5.94 3.82 -2.58
CA ASP A 52 -4.85 4.59 -1.97
C ASP A 52 -4.61 4.25 -0.49
N ASP A 53 -4.38 2.98 -0.18
CA ASP A 53 -3.68 2.54 1.03
C ASP A 53 -2.96 1.20 0.75
N PRO A 54 -1.64 1.19 0.49
CA PRO A 54 -0.87 -0.04 0.53
C PRO A 54 -0.25 -0.22 1.92
N GLY A 55 -0.96 -0.88 2.82
CA GLY A 55 -0.36 -1.34 4.08
C GLY A 55 -1.07 -2.59 4.65
N PRO A 56 -0.34 -3.61 5.12
CA PRO A 56 1.00 -4.08 4.76
C PRO A 56 0.93 -5.51 4.18
N ALA A 57 1.31 -5.68 2.92
CA ALA A 57 1.65 -7.01 2.41
C ALA A 57 3.01 -7.39 2.99
N GLU A 58 3.01 -8.40 3.86
CA GLU A 58 4.20 -9.06 4.38
C GLU A 58 5.17 -9.46 3.24
N ALA A 59 6.44 -9.33 3.59
CA ALA A 59 7.63 -9.56 2.80
C ALA A 59 7.61 -10.85 1.96
N ALA A 60 8.03 -10.75 0.71
CA ALA A 60 9.38 -11.12 0.29
C ALA A 60 9.40 -11.35 -1.22
N ASP A 61 10.00 -10.41 -1.98
CA ASP A 61 10.66 -10.78 -3.23
C ASP A 61 11.86 -9.83 -3.48
N PRO A 62 13.05 -10.36 -3.79
CA PRO A 62 14.26 -9.59 -4.02
C PRO A 62 14.21 -8.92 -5.40
N GLU A 63 13.35 -7.92 -5.57
CA GLU A 63 13.33 -7.12 -6.80
C GLU A 63 14.20 -5.87 -6.64
N ALA A 64 15.51 -6.08 -6.80
CA ALA A 64 16.43 -5.02 -7.21
C ALA A 64 16.12 -4.47 -8.64
N ASP A 65 15.01 -4.91 -9.25
CA ASP A 65 14.64 -4.67 -10.65
C ASP A 65 13.17 -4.25 -10.82
N LYS A 66 12.51 -3.67 -9.81
CA LYS A 66 11.19 -3.07 -10.06
C LYS A 66 11.39 -1.84 -10.96
N PRO A 67 10.87 -1.84 -12.20
CA PRO A 67 11.07 -0.72 -13.10
C PRO A 67 10.36 0.48 -12.52
N LEU A 68 11.04 1.63 -12.47
CA LEU A 68 10.56 2.85 -11.80
C LEU A 68 9.15 3.22 -12.27
N GLU A 69 8.82 2.95 -13.53
CA GLU A 69 7.50 3.10 -14.16
C GLU A 69 6.32 2.47 -13.38
N LYS A 70 6.55 1.40 -12.61
CA LYS A 70 5.53 0.78 -11.76
C LYS A 70 5.32 1.47 -10.41
N ARG A 71 6.21 2.37 -10.00
CA ARG A 71 6.08 3.13 -8.74
C ARG A 71 5.03 4.24 -8.87
N THR A 72 4.42 4.62 -7.74
CA THR A 72 3.52 5.79 -7.68
C THR A 72 4.32 7.09 -7.68
N VAL A 73 3.66 8.23 -7.91
CA VAL A 73 4.31 9.56 -7.91
C VAL A 73 5.04 9.81 -6.58
N ASP A 74 4.41 9.46 -5.46
CA ASP A 74 4.99 9.64 -4.12
C ASP A 74 6.22 8.74 -3.89
N GLN A 75 6.15 7.48 -4.34
CA GLN A 75 7.31 6.57 -4.26
C GLN A 75 8.47 7.05 -5.14
N LEU A 76 8.19 7.67 -6.29
CA LEU A 76 9.22 8.23 -7.15
C LEU A 76 9.85 9.49 -6.56
N LYS A 77 9.04 10.35 -5.95
CA LYS A 77 9.54 11.53 -5.22
C LYS A 77 10.41 11.14 -4.03
N ALA A 78 9.97 10.14 -3.25
CA ALA A 78 10.76 9.59 -2.15
C ALA A 78 12.08 9.04 -2.66
N TYR A 79 12.05 8.23 -3.73
CA TYR A 79 13.25 7.68 -4.33
C TYR A 79 14.22 8.77 -4.84
N ALA A 80 13.69 9.80 -5.49
CA ALA A 80 14.50 10.95 -5.92
C ALA A 80 15.14 11.65 -4.72
N ALA A 81 14.40 11.88 -3.63
CA ALA A 81 14.93 12.49 -2.42
C ALA A 81 16.02 11.63 -1.75
N GLU A 82 15.81 10.31 -1.65
CA GLU A 82 16.80 9.36 -1.10
C GLU A 82 18.10 9.34 -1.91
N HIS A 83 17.99 9.44 -3.23
CA HIS A 83 19.14 9.46 -4.14
C HIS A 83 19.68 10.88 -4.39
N GLY A 84 19.10 11.92 -3.78
CA GLY A 84 19.50 13.32 -3.99
C GLY A 84 19.34 13.78 -5.44
N ILE A 85 18.30 13.31 -6.13
CA ILE A 85 17.93 13.67 -7.49
C ILE A 85 16.99 14.86 -7.44
N ASP A 86 17.36 15.95 -8.11
CA ASP A 86 16.50 17.13 -8.21
C ASP A 86 15.38 16.90 -9.24
N LEU A 87 14.14 17.03 -8.76
CA LEU A 87 12.95 16.89 -9.62
C LEU A 87 12.51 18.21 -10.25
N GLY A 88 13.05 19.36 -9.82
CA GLY A 88 12.66 20.68 -10.32
C GLY A 88 11.14 20.90 -10.34
N ASP A 89 10.62 21.30 -11.51
CA ASP A 89 9.19 21.56 -11.74
C ASP A 89 8.39 20.30 -12.14
N ALA A 90 8.98 19.10 -12.04
CA ALA A 90 8.32 17.86 -12.46
C ALA A 90 7.14 17.52 -11.54
N GLY A 91 5.93 17.92 -11.96
CA GLY A 91 4.68 17.62 -11.26
C GLY A 91 3.99 16.33 -11.70
N LYS A 92 4.36 15.80 -12.87
CA LYS A 92 3.72 14.62 -13.47
C LYS A 92 4.58 13.38 -13.28
N LYS A 93 3.93 12.22 -13.11
CA LYS A 93 4.60 10.91 -12.98
C LYS A 93 5.65 10.67 -14.07
N ALA A 94 5.28 10.91 -15.32
CA ALA A 94 6.17 10.69 -16.46
C ALA A 94 7.42 11.59 -16.41
N GLU A 95 7.27 12.85 -16.00
CA GLU A 95 8.40 13.79 -15.91
C GLU A 95 9.32 13.44 -14.74
N ILE A 96 8.75 13.03 -13.60
CA ILE A 96 9.52 12.57 -12.44
C ILE A 96 10.31 11.30 -12.79
N LEU A 97 9.67 10.35 -13.49
CA LEU A 97 10.32 9.12 -13.96
C LEU A 97 11.50 9.41 -14.89
N ASP A 98 11.29 10.29 -15.86
CA ASP A 98 12.30 10.66 -16.84
C ASP A 98 13.54 11.28 -16.18
N ARG A 99 13.32 12.17 -15.20
CA ARG A 99 14.40 12.80 -14.42
C ARG A 99 15.20 11.79 -13.61
N ILE A 100 14.51 10.90 -12.89
CA ILE A 100 15.17 9.88 -12.07
C ILE A 100 15.96 8.92 -12.97
N THR A 101 15.37 8.44 -14.05
CA THR A 101 16.01 7.49 -14.97
C THR A 101 17.22 8.12 -15.66
N THR A 102 17.11 9.37 -16.10
CA THR A 102 18.21 10.11 -16.73
C THR A 102 19.38 10.31 -15.77
N GLU A 103 19.09 10.68 -14.52
CA GLU A 103 20.13 10.91 -13.51
C GLU A 103 20.79 9.59 -13.05
N LEU A 104 20.00 8.52 -12.89
CA LEU A 104 20.55 7.19 -12.59
C LEU A 104 21.43 6.67 -13.72
N ALA A 105 20.95 6.71 -14.98
CA ALA A 105 21.72 6.24 -16.13
C ALA A 105 23.06 6.99 -16.28
N ARG A 106 23.07 8.29 -15.95
CA ARG A 106 24.30 9.09 -15.89
C ARG A 106 25.25 8.59 -14.80
N ARG A 107 24.74 8.34 -13.59
CA ARG A 107 25.56 7.89 -12.44
C ARG A 107 26.06 6.46 -12.59
N GLU A 108 25.28 5.56 -13.19
CA GLU A 108 25.70 4.19 -13.49
C GLU A 108 26.79 4.15 -14.56
N ALA A 109 26.72 5.04 -15.57
CA ALA A 109 27.80 5.20 -16.54
C ALA A 109 29.10 5.75 -15.92
N GLU A 110 29.01 6.47 -14.80
CA GLU A 110 30.18 7.03 -14.08
C GLU A 110 30.71 6.10 -12.97
N SER A 111 29.94 5.09 -12.55
CA SER A 111 30.30 4.17 -11.44
C SER A 111 30.69 2.76 -11.88
N GLY A 112 30.70 2.50 -13.19
CA GLY A 112 31.16 1.24 -13.78
C GLY A 112 32.55 1.37 -14.40
N ASP A 113 33.59 1.33 -13.56
CA ASP A 113 35.00 1.06 -13.94
C ASP A 113 35.56 -0.08 -13.08
#